data_AF-A0A654D0A3-F1
#
_entry.id   AF-A0A654D0A3-F1
#
_cell.length_a   1.000
_cell.length_b   1.000
_cell.length_c   1.000
_cell.angle_alpha   90.00
_cell.angle_beta   90.00
_cell.angle_gamma   90.00
#
_symmetry.space_group_name_H-M   'P 1'
#
loop_
_entity.id
_entity.type
_entity.pdbx_description
1 polymer ?
#
loop_
_entity_poly.entity_id
_entity_poly.type
_entity_poly.pdbx_seq_one_letter_code
_entity_poly.pdbx_strand_id
1 'polypeptide(L)'
;MSLLLDTAPATAEVVQSTIGFGTDNLYTDILIVVLIVVMLALLASALMVNRAMKSIIKITMPELAKEEKLKKAANKGWMKRSWNKIMGIRPISEEKDIVIDHEYDGIRELDNPIPIWFNFLFYGTIFFGLVYLFVYQVSGIGMNQDQEYEHEMVVAEKERQAYLTASASNVDESSVEFQPEMAADGKAIFTANCVACHGGSGEGGIGPNLTDKFWLHGGEIKDIFKTIKYGVPDKGMVPWEQTLSPAQIAQVASYIITLRDTHPANPKAPQGEEVTYGGGQAASGEKAADESKADQAETEKKAE
;
A
#
# COMPACT_ATOMS: atom_id res chain seq x y z
N MET A 1 -0.73 41.72 -5.81
CA MET A 1 0.43 41.13 -6.50
C MET A 1 0.09 39.68 -6.73
N SER A 2 -0.21 39.33 -7.98
CA SER A 2 -0.92 38.11 -8.37
C SER A 2 -0.17 36.84 -8.00
N LEU A 3 -0.82 35.99 -7.20
CA LEU A 3 -0.48 34.59 -7.01
C LEU A 3 -0.93 33.83 -8.26
N LEU A 4 0.03 33.40 -9.07
CA LEU A 4 -0.22 32.45 -10.15
C LEU A 4 -0.25 31.05 -9.54
N LEU A 5 -1.46 30.53 -9.33
CA LEU A 5 -1.68 29.08 -9.22
C LEU A 5 -1.50 28.50 -10.62
N ASP A 6 -0.37 27.84 -10.84
CA ASP A 6 -0.16 27.00 -12.01
C ASP A 6 -0.88 25.66 -11.76
N THR A 7 -2.04 25.50 -12.39
CA THR A 7 -2.80 24.25 -12.40
C THR A 7 -2.20 23.32 -13.45
N ALA A 8 -1.15 22.58 -13.07
CA ALA A 8 -0.74 21.39 -13.80
C ALA A 8 -1.47 20.16 -13.22
N PRO A 9 -2.12 19.30 -14.03
CA PRO A 9 -2.62 18.03 -13.52
C PRO A 9 -1.40 17.16 -13.21
N ALA A 10 -1.14 16.95 -11.91
CA ALA A 10 -0.20 15.94 -11.47
C ALA A 10 -0.84 14.57 -11.77
N THR A 11 -0.50 14.00 -12.92
CA THR A 11 -0.68 12.59 -13.19
C THR A 11 0.22 11.85 -12.20
N ALA A 12 -0.39 11.31 -11.14
CA ALA A 12 0.28 10.42 -10.21
C ALA A 12 0.63 9.12 -10.95
N GLU A 13 1.84 9.05 -11.51
CA GLU A 13 2.41 7.78 -11.91
C GLU A 13 2.81 7.03 -10.62
N VAL A 14 2.04 5.99 -10.33
CA VAL A 14 2.35 5.00 -9.29
C VAL A 14 3.64 4.30 -9.72
N VAL A 15 4.77 4.67 -9.10
CA VAL A 15 6.03 3.93 -9.26
C VAL A 15 5.93 2.66 -8.43
N GLN A 16 5.27 1.66 -8.99
CA GLN A 16 5.26 0.32 -8.44
C GLN A 16 6.61 -0.32 -8.77
N SER A 17 7.48 -0.41 -7.76
CA SER A 17 8.73 -1.18 -7.79
C SER A 17 8.41 -2.67 -7.97
N THR A 18 8.17 -3.07 -9.21
CA THR A 18 8.11 -4.48 -9.63
C THR A 18 9.46 -4.85 -10.23
N ILE A 19 10.33 -5.39 -9.39
CA ILE A 19 11.41 -6.26 -9.86
C ILE A 19 10.73 -7.56 -10.29
N GLY A 20 10.10 -7.55 -11.47
CA GLY A 20 9.33 -8.66 -12.02
C GLY A 20 8.99 -8.35 -13.46
N PHE A 21 9.33 -9.27 -14.37
CA PHE A 21 8.83 -9.22 -15.75
C PHE A 21 7.30 -9.23 -15.72
N GLY A 22 6.66 -8.17 -16.22
CA GLY A 22 5.20 -8.02 -16.24
C GLY A 22 4.77 -6.59 -15.95
N THR A 23 4.77 -5.73 -16.96
CA THR A 23 3.99 -4.49 -16.93
C THR A 23 2.52 -4.83 -17.22
N ASP A 24 1.54 -4.13 -16.65
CA ASP A 24 0.10 -4.35 -16.94
C ASP A 24 -0.28 -4.09 -18.42
N ASN A 25 0.71 -3.75 -19.25
CA ASN A 25 0.60 -3.44 -20.66
C ASN A 25 1.35 -4.50 -21.49
N LEU A 26 0.61 -5.44 -22.08
CA LEU A 26 1.15 -6.51 -22.93
C LEU A 26 2.09 -6.00 -24.05
N TYR A 27 1.87 -4.78 -24.55
CA TYR A 27 2.70 -4.18 -25.60
C TYR A 27 4.10 -3.79 -25.10
N THR A 28 4.21 -3.25 -23.88
CA THR A 28 5.50 -2.87 -23.30
C THR A 28 6.33 -4.11 -22.94
N ASP A 29 5.68 -5.18 -22.47
CA ASP A 29 6.34 -6.45 -22.22
C ASP A 29 6.93 -7.09 -23.48
N ILE A 30 6.15 -7.11 -24.57
CA ILE A 30 6.63 -7.61 -25.88
C ILE A 30 7.81 -6.76 -26.37
N LEU A 31 7.73 -5.43 -26.24
CA LEU A 31 8.80 -4.52 -26.64
C LEU A 31 10.09 -4.76 -25.85
N ILE A 32 10.00 -4.97 -24.54
CA ILE A 32 11.16 -5.27 -23.66
C ILE A 32 11.81 -6.59 -24.07
N VAL A 33 11.02 -7.65 -24.30
CA VAL A 33 11.56 -8.96 -24.72
C VAL A 33 12.27 -8.85 -26.07
N VAL A 34 11.69 -8.14 -27.04
CA VAL A 34 12.31 -7.89 -28.34
C VAL A 34 13.63 -7.12 -28.19
N LEU A 35 13.67 -6.08 -27.33
CA LEU A 35 14.89 -5.33 -27.05
C LEU A 35 16.00 -6.19 -26.45
N ILE A 36 15.65 -7.08 -25.51
CA ILE A 36 16.61 -8.01 -24.89
C ILE A 36 17.17 -8.98 -25.93
N VAL A 37 16.32 -9.56 -26.78
CA VAL A 37 16.76 -10.46 -27.86
C VAL A 37 17.68 -9.74 -28.84
N VAL A 38 17.37 -8.50 -29.22
CA VAL A 38 18.22 -7.68 -30.08
C VAL A 38 19.55 -7.36 -29.39
N MET A 39 19.56 -7.00 -28.11
CA MET A 39 20.78 -6.77 -27.34
C MET A 39 21.66 -8.02 -27.28
N LEU A 40 21.08 -9.20 -27.04
CA LEU A 40 21.80 -10.46 -27.01
C LEU A 40 22.39 -10.80 -28.38
N ALA A 41 21.65 -10.54 -29.47
CA ALA A 41 22.13 -10.72 -30.83
C ALA A 41 23.29 -9.76 -31.17
N LEU A 42 23.20 -8.49 -30.76
CA LEU A 42 24.27 -7.51 -30.92
C LEU A 42 25.51 -7.88 -30.10
N LEU A 43 25.33 -8.39 -28.88
CA LEU A 43 26.44 -8.83 -28.04
C LEU A 43 27.12 -10.07 -28.63
N ALA A 44 26.34 -11.04 -29.12
CA ALA A 44 26.86 -12.22 -29.80
C ALA A 44 27.64 -11.85 -31.08
N SER A 45 27.12 -10.92 -31.88
CA SER A 45 27.81 -10.43 -33.07
C SER A 45 29.11 -9.69 -32.72
N ALA A 46 29.09 -8.82 -31.71
CA ALA A 46 30.27 -8.12 -31.22
C ALA A 46 31.35 -9.09 -30.68
N LEU A 47 30.96 -10.13 -29.95
CA LEU A 47 31.87 -11.17 -29.49
C LEU A 47 32.47 -11.96 -30.65
N MET A 48 31.67 -12.28 -31.67
CA MET A 48 32.14 -12.97 -32.87
C MET A 48 33.13 -12.11 -33.66
N VAL A 49 32.84 -10.82 -33.83
CA VAL A 49 33.77 -9.85 -34.44
C VAL A 49 35.06 -9.75 -33.63
N ASN A 50 34.99 -9.63 -32.31
CA ASN A 50 36.18 -9.58 -31.46
C ASN A 50 37.03 -10.86 -31.55
N ARG A 51 36.37 -12.03 -31.63
CA ARG A 51 37.05 -13.32 -31.85
C ARG A 51 37.72 -13.38 -33.22
N ALA A 52 37.04 -12.90 -34.27
CA ALA A 52 37.58 -12.81 -35.62
C ALA A 52 38.79 -11.85 -35.69
N MET A 53 38.65 -10.65 -35.12
CA MET A 53 39.74 -9.65 -35.04
C MET A 53 40.97 -10.21 -34.32
N LYS A 54 40.79 -10.89 -33.18
CA LYS A 54 41.91 -11.56 -32.47
C LYS A 54 42.57 -12.66 -33.30
N SER A 55 41.79 -13.40 -34.09
CA SER A 55 42.33 -14.44 -34.98
C SER A 55 43.13 -13.84 -36.13
N ILE A 56 42.63 -12.74 -36.72
CA ILE A 56 43.31 -12.03 -37.81
C ILE A 56 44.61 -11.42 -37.31
N ILE A 57 44.59 -10.66 -36.20
CA ILE A 57 45.79 -10.04 -35.61
C ILE A 57 46.90 -11.07 -35.32
N LYS A 58 46.51 -12.27 -34.85
CA LYS A 58 47.46 -13.36 -34.57
C LYS A 58 48.16 -13.90 -35.82
N ILE A 59 47.51 -13.84 -36.99
CA ILE A 59 48.03 -14.36 -38.25
C ILE A 59 48.77 -13.25 -39.03
N THR A 60 48.22 -12.03 -39.07
CA THR A 60 48.74 -10.93 -39.89
C THR A 60 49.88 -10.17 -39.25
N MET A 61 49.93 -10.08 -37.92
CA MET A 61 50.95 -9.34 -37.18
C MET A 61 51.35 -10.07 -35.88
N PRO A 62 52.09 -11.20 -35.98
CA PRO A 62 52.46 -12.00 -34.82
C PRO A 62 53.36 -11.26 -33.83
N GLU A 63 54.15 -10.28 -34.28
CA GLU A 63 54.99 -9.45 -33.41
C GLU A 63 54.16 -8.51 -32.53
N LEU A 64 53.11 -7.87 -33.05
CA LEU A 64 52.18 -7.07 -32.23
C LEU A 64 51.42 -7.94 -31.23
N ALA A 65 51.05 -9.18 -31.61
CA ALA A 65 50.42 -10.12 -30.69
C ALA A 65 51.36 -10.57 -29.56
N LYS A 66 52.69 -10.66 -29.81
CA LYS A 66 53.70 -10.90 -28.76
C LYS A 66 53.90 -9.68 -27.87
N GLU A 67 53.98 -8.48 -28.45
CA GLU A 67 54.06 -7.23 -27.69
C GLU A 67 52.84 -7.02 -26.79
N GLU A 68 51.63 -7.31 -27.29
CA GLU A 68 50.40 -7.24 -26.49
C GLU A 68 50.43 -8.24 -25.33
N LYS A 69 50.97 -9.44 -25.55
CA LYS A 69 51.16 -10.44 -24.48
C LYS A 69 52.17 -9.97 -23.44
N LEU A 70 53.29 -9.38 -23.86
CA LEU A 70 54.30 -8.83 -22.95
C LEU A 70 53.74 -7.65 -22.15
N LYS A 71 52.99 -6.74 -22.79
CA LYS A 71 52.29 -5.63 -22.12
C LYS A 71 51.25 -6.14 -21.14
N LYS A 72 50.44 -7.16 -21.49
CA LYS A 72 49.48 -7.79 -20.58
C LYS A 72 50.16 -8.49 -19.40
N ALA A 73 51.29 -9.16 -19.62
CA ALA A 73 52.07 -9.78 -18.57
C ALA A 73 52.67 -8.74 -17.61
N ALA A 74 53.24 -7.65 -18.16
CA ALA A 74 53.75 -6.53 -17.38
C ALA A 74 52.65 -5.85 -16.56
N ASN A 75 51.49 -5.59 -17.17
CA ASN A 75 50.34 -4.98 -16.50
C ASN A 75 49.76 -5.89 -15.41
N LYS A 76 49.68 -7.21 -15.64
CA LYS A 76 49.29 -8.20 -14.62
C LYS A 76 50.26 -8.21 -13.44
N GLY A 77 51.56 -8.08 -13.70
CA GLY A 77 52.59 -7.99 -12.65
C GLY A 77 52.57 -6.68 -11.87
N TRP A 78 52.22 -5.57 -12.51
CA TRP A 78 51.97 -4.28 -11.83
C TRP A 78 50.70 -4.36 -10.97
N MET A 79 49.58 -4.82 -11.52
CA MET A 79 48.32 -5.00 -10.80
C MET A 79 48.48 -5.90 -9.57
N LYS A 80 49.18 -7.04 -9.71
CA LYS A 80 49.44 -7.95 -8.59
C LYS A 80 50.27 -7.28 -7.48
N ARG A 81 51.27 -6.47 -7.83
CA ARG A 81 52.08 -5.73 -6.84
C ARG A 81 51.25 -4.67 -6.11
N SER A 82 50.43 -3.92 -6.84
CA SER A 82 49.50 -2.94 -6.26
C SER A 82 48.48 -3.62 -5.35
N TRP A 83 47.92 -4.75 -5.77
CA TRP A 83 46.97 -5.53 -4.97
C TRP A 83 47.59 -6.10 -3.69
N ASN A 84 48.80 -6.68 -3.79
CA ASN A 84 49.51 -7.18 -2.63
C ASN A 84 49.83 -6.06 -1.61
N LYS A 85 50.13 -4.85 -2.10
CA LYS A 85 50.36 -3.67 -1.24
C LYS A 85 49.08 -3.19 -0.53
N ILE A 86 47.94 -3.20 -1.23
CA ILE A 86 46.64 -2.84 -0.65
C ILE A 86 46.21 -3.87 0.40
N MET A 87 46.36 -5.16 0.08
CA MET A 87 46.01 -6.27 0.97
C MET A 87 47.04 -6.53 2.07
N GLY A 88 48.22 -5.88 2.03
CA GLY A 88 49.28 -6.07 3.01
C GLY A 88 49.87 -7.49 3.03
N ILE A 89 49.74 -8.28 1.95
CA ILE A 89 50.13 -9.70 1.93
C ILE A 89 51.62 -9.81 1.60
N ARG A 90 52.40 -10.37 2.54
CA ARG A 90 53.79 -10.79 2.30
C ARG A 90 53.87 -12.16 1.61
N PRO A 91 54.92 -12.44 0.81
CA PRO A 91 55.06 -13.71 0.13
C PRO A 91 55.35 -14.87 1.10
N ILE A 92 54.84 -16.06 0.80
CA ILE A 92 54.98 -17.29 1.61
C ILE A 92 56.44 -17.67 1.93
N SER A 93 57.39 -17.24 1.10
CA SER A 93 58.83 -17.47 1.31
C SER A 93 59.41 -16.73 2.51
N GLU A 94 58.80 -15.61 2.89
CA GLU A 94 59.23 -14.74 3.99
C GLU A 94 58.47 -15.04 5.29
N GLU A 95 57.57 -16.04 5.32
CA GLU A 95 56.77 -16.36 6.50
C GLU A 95 57.63 -16.69 7.72
N LYS A 96 58.74 -17.40 7.52
CA LYS A 96 59.66 -17.78 8.61
C LYS A 96 60.28 -16.56 9.32
N ASP A 97 60.36 -15.42 8.63
CA ASP A 97 60.99 -14.21 9.13
C ASP A 97 59.98 -13.30 9.86
N ILE A 98 58.68 -13.60 9.80
CA ILE A 98 57.58 -12.83 10.41
C ILE A 98 56.78 -13.62 11.44
N VAL A 99 57.23 -14.83 11.80
CA VAL A 99 56.61 -15.61 12.89
C VAL A 99 56.99 -14.98 14.23
N ILE A 100 56.00 -14.77 15.09
CA ILE A 100 56.20 -14.31 16.46
C ILE A 100 56.79 -15.46 17.30
N ASP A 101 57.74 -15.16 18.20
CA ASP A 101 58.54 -16.15 18.96
C ASP A 101 57.75 -17.11 19.87
N HIS A 102 56.44 -16.89 20.07
CA HIS A 102 55.62 -17.68 20.98
C HIS A 102 54.66 -18.58 20.20
N GLU A 103 54.61 -19.85 20.59
CA GLU A 103 53.70 -20.85 20.04
C GLU A 103 52.69 -21.24 21.11
N TYR A 104 51.41 -21.17 20.75
CA TYR A 104 50.30 -21.57 21.63
C TYR A 104 49.59 -22.76 20.99
N ASP A 105 49.67 -23.93 21.62
CA ASP A 105 48.95 -25.14 21.19
C ASP A 105 49.18 -25.52 19.72
N GLY A 106 50.43 -25.44 19.25
CA GLY A 106 50.78 -25.73 17.86
C GLY A 106 50.47 -24.61 16.85
N ILE A 107 49.86 -23.50 17.30
CA ILE A 107 49.50 -22.35 16.47
C ILE A 107 50.55 -21.26 16.65
N ARG A 108 51.06 -20.75 15.52
CA ARG A 108 52.02 -19.64 15.45
C ARG A 108 51.38 -18.47 14.74
N GLU A 109 51.61 -17.26 15.26
CA GLU A 109 51.07 -16.02 14.73
C GLU A 109 52.08 -15.33 13.81
N LEU A 110 51.59 -14.67 12.76
CA LEU A 110 52.41 -13.89 11.84
C LEU A 110 52.27 -12.39 12.15
N ASP A 111 53.39 -11.68 12.23
CA ASP A 111 53.46 -10.22 12.37
C ASP A 111 53.26 -9.52 11.01
N ASN A 112 52.06 -9.68 10.45
CA ASN A 112 51.70 -9.08 9.17
C ASN A 112 51.11 -7.66 9.36
N PRO A 113 51.52 -6.65 8.58
CA PRO A 113 50.95 -5.31 8.72
C PRO A 113 49.47 -5.31 8.35
N ILE A 114 48.70 -4.45 9.05
CA ILE A 114 47.28 -4.28 8.79
C ILE A 114 47.06 -3.79 7.35
N PRO A 115 46.13 -4.38 6.59
CA PRO A 115 45.85 -3.96 5.21
C PRO A 115 45.50 -2.47 5.14
N ILE A 116 46.03 -1.77 4.15
CA ILE A 116 45.86 -0.32 4.01
C ILE A 116 44.38 0.03 3.85
N TRP A 117 43.63 -0.76 3.08
CA TRP A 117 42.19 -0.54 2.90
C TRP A 117 41.41 -0.65 4.22
N PHE A 118 41.85 -1.54 5.12
CA PHE A 118 41.21 -1.74 6.41
C PHE A 118 41.42 -0.53 7.31
N ASN A 119 42.63 0.05 7.31
CA ASN A 119 42.89 1.30 8.02
C ASN A 119 42.02 2.46 7.50
N PHE A 120 41.87 2.60 6.18
CA PHE A 120 40.97 3.61 5.60
C PHE A 120 39.52 3.40 6.01
N LEU A 121 39.04 2.15 6.01
CA LEU A 121 37.70 1.83 6.48
C LEU A 121 37.54 2.18 7.97
N PHE A 122 38.49 1.75 8.80
CA PHE A 122 38.48 2.00 10.24
C PHE A 122 38.42 3.50 10.55
N TYR A 123 39.36 4.30 10.02
CA TYR A 123 39.34 5.74 10.23
C TYR A 123 38.14 6.43 9.54
N GLY A 124 37.66 5.89 8.42
CA GLY A 124 36.46 6.35 7.75
C GLY A 124 35.21 6.22 8.63
N THR A 125 35.04 5.10 9.33
CA THR A 125 33.93 4.91 10.27
C THR A 125 34.01 5.86 11.47
N ILE A 126 35.21 6.11 11.99
CA ILE A 126 35.41 7.09 13.08
C ILE A 126 35.02 8.49 12.60
N PHE A 127 35.50 8.91 11.42
CA PHE A 127 35.15 10.21 10.85
C PHE A 127 33.65 10.34 10.59
N PHE A 128 33.02 9.31 10.02
CA PHE A 128 31.57 9.27 9.82
C PHE A 128 30.81 9.40 11.14
N GLY A 129 31.23 8.69 12.19
CA GLY A 129 30.63 8.79 13.52
C GLY A 129 30.72 10.21 14.12
N LEU A 130 31.85 10.88 13.97
CA LEU A 130 32.02 12.27 14.41
C LEU A 130 31.09 13.24 13.65
N VAL A 131 30.98 13.08 12.32
CA VAL A 131 30.07 13.87 11.51
C VAL A 131 28.61 13.59 11.89
N TYR A 132 28.25 12.33 12.08
CA TYR A 132 26.90 11.93 12.48
C TYR A 132 26.50 12.54 13.82
N LEU A 133 27.37 12.45 14.83
CA LEU A 133 27.13 13.09 16.13
C LEU A 133 27.00 14.61 16.00
N PHE A 134 27.84 15.25 15.20
CA PHE A 134 27.73 16.69 14.97
C PHE A 134 26.41 17.07 14.29
N VAL A 135 25.94 16.30 13.31
CA VAL A 135 24.70 16.58 12.56
C VAL A 135 23.45 16.39 13.43
N TYR A 136 23.36 15.28 14.16
CA TYR A 136 22.15 14.90 14.90
C TYR A 136 22.12 15.36 16.35
N GLN A 137 23.28 15.49 17.02
CA GLN A 137 23.33 15.82 18.46
C GLN A 137 23.74 17.28 18.73
N VAL A 138 24.54 17.89 17.85
CA VAL A 138 25.11 19.23 18.11
C VAL A 138 24.46 20.32 17.28
N SER A 139 24.39 20.14 15.96
CA SER A 139 23.95 21.19 15.03
C SER A 139 22.44 21.23 14.83
N GLY A 140 21.72 20.14 15.16
CA GLY A 140 20.27 20.04 14.97
C GLY A 140 19.84 20.12 13.50
N ILE A 141 20.76 19.83 12.57
CA ILE A 141 20.48 19.84 11.12
C ILE A 141 19.67 18.58 10.74
N GLY A 142 19.96 17.44 11.37
CA GLY A 142 19.19 16.21 11.18
C GLY A 142 17.91 16.23 12.00
N MET A 143 16.82 15.71 11.43
CA MET A 143 15.58 15.47 12.18
C MET A 143 15.83 14.39 13.25
N ASN A 144 15.28 14.59 14.44
CA ASN A 144 15.23 13.56 15.47
C ASN A 144 14.06 12.59 15.21
N GLN A 145 14.01 11.49 15.95
CA GLN A 145 13.01 10.43 15.76
C GLN A 145 11.56 10.96 15.86
N ASP A 146 11.30 11.88 16.79
CA ASP A 146 9.96 12.44 16.98
C ASP A 146 9.55 13.34 15.80
N GLN A 147 10.48 14.17 15.31
CA GLN A 147 10.25 15.03 14.14
C GLN A 147 10.04 14.21 12.86
N GLU A 148 10.79 13.13 12.68
CA GLU A 148 10.63 12.22 11.54
C GLU A 148 9.25 11.54 11.59
N TYR A 149 8.84 11.07 12.77
CA TYR A 149 7.50 10.52 12.98
C TYR A 149 6.40 11.54 12.66
N GLU A 150 6.49 12.76 13.18
CA GLU A 150 5.51 13.81 12.88
C GLU A 150 5.44 14.11 11.38
N HIS A 151 6.59 14.17 10.71
CA HIS A 151 6.67 14.37 9.26
C HIS A 151 6.00 13.22 8.49
N GLU A 152 6.29 11.97 8.85
CA GLU A 152 5.67 10.79 8.23
C GLU A 152 4.16 10.75 8.46
N MET A 153 3.69 11.10 9.66
CA MET A 153 2.26 11.16 9.97
C MET A 153 1.52 12.24 9.18
N VAL A 154 2.15 13.40 8.95
CA VAL A 154 1.58 14.47 8.11
C VAL A 154 1.49 14.02 6.65
N VAL A 155 2.53 13.34 6.14
CA VAL A 155 2.52 12.77 4.78
C VAL A 155 1.43 11.71 4.67
N ALA A 156 1.37 10.77 5.61
CA ALA A 156 0.38 9.70 5.64
C ALA A 156 -1.05 10.22 5.74
N GLU A 157 -1.32 11.26 6.56
CA GLU A 157 -2.64 11.85 6.66
C GLU A 157 -3.04 12.56 5.35
N LYS A 158 -2.09 13.24 4.68
CA LYS A 158 -2.35 13.84 3.37
C LYS A 158 -2.68 12.77 2.31
N GLU A 159 -1.95 11.67 2.30
CA GLU A 159 -2.23 10.54 1.40
C GLU A 159 -3.55 9.87 1.72
N ARG A 160 -3.85 9.65 3.01
CA ARG A 160 -5.13 9.14 3.48
C ARG A 160 -6.28 10.05 3.08
N GLN A 161 -6.13 11.36 3.23
CA GLN A 161 -7.15 12.32 2.80
C GLN A 161 -7.35 12.33 1.28
N ALA A 162 -6.27 12.22 0.50
CA ALA A 162 -6.36 12.09 -0.95
C ALA A 162 -7.10 10.81 -1.36
N TYR A 163 -6.76 9.68 -0.71
CA TYR A 163 -7.46 8.41 -0.90
C TYR A 163 -8.93 8.51 -0.52
N LEU A 164 -9.24 9.07 0.66
CA LEU A 164 -10.61 9.25 1.14
C LEU A 164 -11.42 10.20 0.25
N THR A 165 -10.81 11.23 -0.30
CA THR A 165 -11.50 12.13 -1.24
C THR A 165 -11.78 11.41 -2.56
N ALA A 166 -10.84 10.60 -3.05
CA ALA A 166 -11.04 9.75 -4.22
C ALA A 166 -12.08 8.64 -3.95
N SER A 167 -12.13 8.11 -2.74
CA SER A 167 -13.04 7.05 -2.31
C SER A 167 -14.35 7.55 -1.70
N ALA A 168 -14.52 8.85 -1.44
CA ALA A 168 -15.76 9.44 -0.93
C ALA A 168 -16.93 9.24 -1.92
N SER A 169 -16.60 8.99 -3.19
CA SER A 169 -17.57 8.57 -4.21
C SER A 169 -17.98 7.08 -4.09
N ASN A 170 -17.26 6.28 -3.31
CA ASN A 170 -17.46 4.84 -3.09
C ASN A 170 -18.02 4.56 -1.68
N VAL A 171 -19.16 5.16 -1.35
CA VAL A 171 -19.93 4.75 -0.16
C VAL A 171 -20.55 3.38 -0.42
N ASP A 172 -20.50 2.47 0.54
CA ASP A 172 -21.16 1.16 0.45
C ASP A 172 -22.16 0.94 1.60
N GLU A 173 -22.93 -0.16 1.55
CA GLU A 173 -23.94 -0.49 2.56
C GLU A 173 -23.36 -0.62 3.97
N SER A 174 -22.06 -0.92 4.10
CA SER A 174 -21.40 -1.18 5.37
C SER A 174 -20.83 0.09 6.00
N SER A 175 -20.46 1.07 5.17
CA SER A 175 -19.79 2.33 5.52
C SER A 175 -20.72 3.54 5.58
N VAL A 176 -21.95 3.43 5.08
CA VAL A 176 -22.92 4.52 5.16
C VAL A 176 -23.31 4.83 6.61
N GLU A 177 -23.18 6.10 6.98
CA GLU A 177 -23.59 6.65 8.27
C GLU A 177 -24.53 7.84 8.08
N PHE A 178 -25.41 8.09 9.07
CA PHE A 178 -26.31 9.23 9.02
C PHE A 178 -25.53 10.54 9.22
N GLN A 179 -25.59 11.41 8.21
CA GLN A 179 -24.96 12.72 8.22
C GLN A 179 -26.03 13.80 8.00
N PRO A 180 -26.43 14.56 9.04
CA PRO A 180 -27.49 15.56 8.91
C PRO A 180 -27.17 16.68 7.92
N GLU A 181 -25.89 17.00 7.71
CA GLU A 181 -25.40 17.97 6.72
C GLU A 181 -25.74 17.56 5.28
N MET A 182 -25.78 16.26 4.99
CA MET A 182 -26.11 15.72 3.67
C MET A 182 -27.62 15.72 3.38
N ALA A 183 -28.47 15.93 4.39
CA ALA A 183 -29.92 15.83 4.25
C ALA A 183 -30.52 16.92 3.33
N ALA A 184 -29.88 18.09 3.24
CA ALA A 184 -30.32 19.16 2.35
C ALA A 184 -30.18 18.77 0.86
N ASP A 185 -29.04 18.20 0.49
CA ASP A 185 -28.79 17.69 -0.87
C ASP A 185 -29.67 16.47 -1.15
N GLY A 186 -29.83 15.59 -0.15
CA GLY A 186 -30.73 14.44 -0.21
C GLY A 186 -32.19 14.83 -0.48
N LYS A 187 -32.67 15.95 0.08
CA LYS A 187 -34.01 16.47 -0.17
C LYS A 187 -34.24 16.84 -1.63
N ALA A 188 -33.25 17.44 -2.29
CA ALA A 188 -33.36 17.79 -3.71
C ALA A 188 -33.52 16.53 -4.57
N ILE A 189 -32.72 15.50 -4.29
CA ILE A 189 -32.78 14.21 -4.99
C ILE A 189 -34.10 13.49 -4.70
N PHE A 190 -34.56 13.49 -3.44
CA PHE A 190 -35.85 12.92 -3.05
C PHE A 190 -37.01 13.60 -3.77
N THR A 191 -36.97 14.93 -3.87
CA THR A 191 -37.99 15.72 -4.58
C THR A 191 -38.05 15.38 -6.06
N ALA A 192 -36.90 15.16 -6.70
CA ALA A 192 -36.83 14.83 -8.12
C ALA A 192 -37.28 13.38 -8.43
N ASN A 193 -37.00 12.42 -7.54
CA ASN A 193 -37.07 10.99 -7.86
C ASN A 193 -38.08 10.19 -7.02
N CYS A 194 -38.33 10.57 -5.76
CA CYS A 194 -39.02 9.74 -4.79
C CYS A 194 -40.44 10.24 -4.45
N VAL A 195 -40.67 11.56 -4.53
CA VAL A 195 -41.96 12.20 -4.17
C VAL A 195 -43.14 11.65 -4.94
N ALA A 196 -42.95 11.24 -6.21
CA ALA A 196 -44.03 10.70 -7.03
C ALA A 196 -44.71 9.47 -6.41
N CYS A 197 -43.97 8.67 -5.62
CA CYS A 197 -44.52 7.48 -4.97
C CYS A 197 -44.69 7.66 -3.45
N HIS A 198 -43.79 8.39 -2.79
CA HIS A 198 -43.75 8.52 -1.32
C HIS A 198 -44.35 9.82 -0.78
N GLY A 199 -44.84 10.72 -1.63
CA GLY A 199 -45.40 12.00 -1.20
C GLY A 199 -44.34 13.06 -0.91
N GLY A 200 -44.75 14.32 -0.87
CA GLY A 200 -43.83 15.48 -0.78
C GLY A 200 -43.15 15.60 0.59
N SER A 201 -43.80 15.10 1.63
CA SER A 201 -43.33 15.04 3.01
C SER A 201 -42.96 13.62 3.44
N GLY A 202 -42.92 12.65 2.52
CA GLY A 202 -42.71 11.23 2.82
C GLY A 202 -43.94 10.52 3.41
N GLU A 203 -45.11 11.15 3.37
CA GLU A 203 -46.37 10.68 3.94
C GLU A 203 -46.91 9.37 3.31
N GLY A 204 -46.30 8.93 2.21
CA GLY A 204 -46.68 7.76 1.44
C GLY A 204 -47.64 8.09 0.30
N GLY A 205 -48.11 7.03 -0.36
CA GLY A 205 -49.03 7.14 -1.50
C GLY A 205 -49.09 5.80 -2.21
N ILE A 206 -48.46 5.73 -3.38
CA ILE A 206 -48.15 4.44 -4.04
C ILE A 206 -47.17 3.67 -3.14
N GLY A 207 -46.10 4.34 -2.71
CA GLY A 207 -45.10 3.81 -1.77
C GLY A 207 -45.58 3.81 -0.30
N PRO A 208 -44.83 3.16 0.60
CA PRO A 208 -45.06 3.21 2.03
C PRO A 208 -44.83 4.60 2.63
N ASN A 209 -45.40 4.82 3.81
CA ASN A 209 -45.11 5.99 4.64
C ASN A 209 -43.66 5.89 5.16
N LEU A 210 -42.88 6.96 5.00
CA LEU A 210 -41.48 7.04 5.46
C LEU A 210 -41.34 7.83 6.76
N THR A 211 -42.45 8.39 7.28
CA THR A 211 -42.43 9.24 8.47
C THR A 211 -42.69 8.50 9.77
N ASP A 212 -43.21 7.27 9.71
CA ASP A 212 -43.54 6.48 10.89
C ASP A 212 -42.41 5.52 11.32
N LYS A 213 -42.65 4.79 12.40
CA LYS A 213 -41.69 3.83 12.97
C LYS A 213 -41.77 2.44 12.35
N PHE A 214 -42.65 2.22 11.38
CA PHE A 214 -42.93 0.90 10.81
C PHE A 214 -42.26 0.75 9.45
N TRP A 215 -41.38 -0.25 9.33
CA TRP A 215 -40.56 -0.45 8.13
C TRP A 215 -40.72 -1.86 7.58
N LEU A 216 -40.78 -1.97 6.25
CA LEU A 216 -40.90 -3.26 5.55
C LEU A 216 -39.53 -3.93 5.30
N HIS A 217 -38.47 -3.13 5.19
CA HIS A 217 -37.15 -3.58 4.77
C HIS A 217 -36.02 -3.16 5.72
N GLY A 218 -36.36 -2.87 6.98
CA GLY A 218 -35.45 -2.29 7.96
C GLY A 218 -35.43 -0.76 7.91
N GLY A 219 -35.24 -0.13 9.07
CA GLY A 219 -35.33 1.33 9.24
C GLY A 219 -34.00 2.00 9.58
N GLU A 220 -32.90 1.23 9.65
CA GLU A 220 -31.57 1.79 9.87
C GLU A 220 -31.00 2.40 8.58
N ILE A 221 -30.00 3.28 8.71
CA ILE A 221 -29.39 3.96 7.55
C ILE A 221 -28.89 2.96 6.49
N LYS A 222 -28.31 1.84 6.93
CA LYS A 222 -27.79 0.78 6.06
C LYS A 222 -28.89 0.06 5.30
N ASP A 223 -30.01 -0.21 5.98
CA ASP A 223 -31.19 -0.86 5.39
C ASP A 223 -31.86 0.04 4.36
N ILE A 224 -32.01 1.32 4.67
CA ILE A 224 -32.57 2.33 3.78
C ILE A 224 -31.67 2.49 2.54
N PHE A 225 -30.35 2.61 2.74
CA PHE A 225 -29.38 2.70 1.65
C PHE A 225 -29.45 1.48 0.72
N LYS A 226 -29.48 0.27 1.30
CA LYS A 226 -29.59 -0.99 0.55
C LYS A 226 -30.89 -1.05 -0.25
N THR A 227 -32.00 -0.64 0.35
CA THR A 227 -33.32 -0.62 -0.29
C THR A 227 -33.36 0.37 -1.46
N ILE A 228 -32.71 1.53 -1.34
CA ILE A 228 -32.63 2.50 -2.45
C ILE A 228 -31.72 1.97 -3.56
N LYS A 229 -30.54 1.45 -3.20
CA LYS A 229 -29.54 0.99 -4.16
C LYS A 229 -30.07 -0.13 -5.05
N TYR A 230 -30.57 -1.20 -4.45
CA TYR A 230 -31.05 -2.39 -5.17
C TYR A 230 -32.53 -2.31 -5.56
N GLY A 231 -33.28 -1.38 -4.97
CA GLY A 231 -34.72 -1.30 -5.17
C GLY A 231 -35.47 -2.51 -4.59
N VAL A 232 -36.77 -2.54 -4.87
CA VAL A 232 -37.65 -3.68 -4.59
C VAL A 232 -38.53 -3.91 -5.83
N PRO A 233 -37.98 -4.52 -6.89
CA PRO A 233 -38.67 -4.62 -8.19
C PRO A 233 -40.04 -5.30 -8.09
N ASP A 234 -40.16 -6.35 -7.26
CA ASP A 234 -41.43 -7.07 -7.03
C ASP A 234 -42.53 -6.20 -6.43
N LYS A 235 -42.17 -5.07 -5.80
CA LYS A 235 -43.08 -4.09 -5.20
C LYS A 235 -43.11 -2.76 -5.96
N GLY A 236 -42.46 -2.69 -7.12
CA GLY A 236 -42.48 -1.54 -8.03
C GLY A 236 -41.43 -0.46 -7.75
N MET A 237 -40.52 -0.64 -6.79
CA MET A 237 -39.41 0.28 -6.56
C MET A 237 -38.21 -0.12 -7.42
N VAL A 238 -37.80 0.76 -8.34
CA VAL A 238 -36.67 0.51 -9.25
C VAL A 238 -35.32 0.54 -8.51
N PRO A 239 -34.29 -0.20 -8.97
CA PRO A 239 -32.92 -0.09 -8.46
C PRO A 239 -32.31 1.26 -8.86
N TRP A 240 -31.89 2.06 -7.89
CA TRP A 240 -31.32 3.38 -8.18
C TRP A 240 -29.81 3.36 -8.43
N GLU A 241 -29.13 2.23 -8.21
CA GLU A 241 -27.68 2.09 -8.45
C GLU A 241 -27.24 2.36 -9.90
N GLN A 242 -28.17 2.26 -10.85
CA GLN A 242 -27.89 2.55 -12.27
C GLN A 242 -27.99 4.04 -12.62
N THR A 243 -28.63 4.84 -11.75
CA THR A 243 -28.94 6.26 -12.03
C THR A 243 -28.31 7.21 -11.02
N LEU A 244 -28.15 6.78 -9.76
CA LEU A 244 -27.58 7.55 -8.67
C LEU A 244 -26.23 6.96 -8.25
N SER A 245 -25.26 7.83 -7.97
CA SER A 245 -24.00 7.40 -7.36
C SER A 245 -24.21 6.94 -5.92
N PRO A 246 -23.32 6.11 -5.36
CA PRO A 246 -23.46 5.69 -3.97
C PRO A 246 -23.49 6.86 -2.97
N ALA A 247 -22.74 7.93 -3.24
CA ALA A 247 -22.81 9.16 -2.45
C ALA A 247 -24.20 9.83 -2.50
N GLN A 248 -24.83 9.89 -3.68
CA GLN A 248 -26.19 10.42 -3.84
C GLN A 248 -27.23 9.56 -3.10
N ILE A 249 -27.06 8.23 -3.11
CA ILE A 249 -27.92 7.31 -2.36
C ILE A 249 -27.78 7.55 -0.85
N ALA A 250 -26.56 7.77 -0.35
CA ALA A 250 -26.30 8.11 1.06
C ALA A 250 -26.94 9.44 1.48
N GLN A 251 -26.91 10.45 0.60
CA GLN A 251 -27.58 11.74 0.82
C GLN A 251 -29.10 11.56 0.96
N VAL A 252 -29.74 10.82 0.05
CA VAL A 252 -31.19 10.54 0.10
C VAL A 252 -31.55 9.73 1.34
N ALA A 253 -30.78 8.69 1.66
CA ALA A 253 -31.00 7.86 2.85
C ALA A 253 -30.91 8.71 4.13
N SER A 254 -29.94 9.63 4.21
CA SER A 254 -29.82 10.57 5.33
C SER A 254 -31.02 11.51 5.41
N TYR A 255 -31.54 12.01 4.29
CA TYR A 255 -32.75 12.83 4.27
C TYR A 255 -33.99 12.06 4.75
N ILE A 256 -34.19 10.82 4.29
CA ILE A 256 -35.33 9.97 4.72
C ILE A 256 -35.30 9.77 6.24
N ILE A 257 -34.11 9.58 6.82
CA ILE A 257 -33.96 9.51 8.27
C ILE A 257 -34.49 10.75 8.98
N THR A 258 -34.30 11.95 8.41
CA THR A 258 -34.81 13.20 9.00
C THR A 258 -36.34 13.31 8.94
N LEU A 259 -37.01 12.51 8.11
CA LEU A 259 -38.47 12.46 8.03
C LEU A 259 -39.10 11.58 9.10
N ARG A 260 -38.31 10.76 9.81
CA ARG A 260 -38.81 9.90 10.89
C ARG A 260 -39.47 10.72 11.99
N ASP A 261 -40.55 10.20 12.54
CA ASP A 261 -41.40 10.83 13.55
C ASP A 261 -42.02 12.18 13.13
N THR A 262 -41.97 12.53 11.83
CA THR A 262 -42.74 13.66 11.31
C THR A 262 -44.21 13.25 11.15
N HIS A 263 -45.10 14.19 11.48
CA HIS A 263 -46.56 13.96 11.47
C HIS A 263 -47.19 14.80 10.35
N PRO A 264 -47.15 14.33 9.09
CA PRO A 264 -47.79 15.03 7.99
C PRO A 264 -49.32 14.99 8.15
N ALA A 265 -50.04 15.86 7.44
CA ALA A 265 -51.49 16.00 7.61
C ALA A 265 -52.30 14.76 7.16
N ASN A 266 -51.77 13.98 6.20
CA ASN A 266 -52.45 12.81 5.61
C ASN A 266 -51.49 11.61 5.44
N PRO A 267 -50.97 11.01 6.52
CA PRO A 267 -50.06 9.86 6.42
C PRO A 267 -50.82 8.60 5.98
N LYS A 268 -50.18 7.79 5.11
CA LYS A 268 -50.65 6.43 4.81
C LYS A 268 -50.55 5.55 6.06
N ALA A 269 -51.43 4.56 6.17
CA ALA A 269 -51.42 3.64 7.30
C ALA A 269 -50.05 2.91 7.43
N PRO A 270 -49.56 2.71 8.66
CA PRO A 270 -48.27 2.06 8.91
C PRO A 270 -48.20 0.65 8.32
N GLN A 271 -47.02 0.30 7.80
CA GLN A 271 -46.78 -0.99 7.14
C GLN A 271 -45.44 -1.58 7.58
N GLY A 272 -45.43 -2.87 7.92
CA GLY A 272 -44.23 -3.57 8.34
C GLY A 272 -44.09 -3.68 9.84
N GLU A 273 -42.85 -3.81 10.30
CA GLU A 273 -42.51 -4.04 11.70
C GLU A 273 -42.02 -2.75 12.34
N GLU A 274 -42.33 -2.56 13.62
CA GLU A 274 -41.84 -1.41 14.37
C GLU A 274 -40.33 -1.54 14.61
N VAL A 275 -39.57 -0.55 14.13
CA VAL A 275 -38.12 -0.49 14.33
C VAL A 275 -37.81 0.48 15.47
N THR A 276 -37.15 -0.01 16.51
CA THR A 276 -36.69 0.81 17.63
C THR A 276 -35.34 1.44 17.31
N TYR A 277 -35.29 2.77 17.24
CA TYR A 277 -34.05 3.49 16.95
C TYR A 277 -33.27 3.80 18.23
N GLY A 278 -32.15 3.10 18.44
CA GLY A 278 -31.13 3.48 19.41
C GLY A 278 -30.80 2.44 20.49
N GLY A 279 -29.72 1.70 20.25
CA GLY A 279 -28.92 1.00 21.26
C GLY A 279 -27.62 0.58 20.61
N GLY A 280 -26.48 1.18 21.00
CA GLY A 280 -25.18 0.75 20.52
C GLY A 280 -24.96 -0.74 20.81
N GLN A 281 -24.38 -1.44 19.83
CA GLN A 281 -23.88 -2.82 19.89
C GLN A 281 -24.85 -3.90 20.40
N ALA A 282 -25.33 -4.73 19.48
CA ALA A 282 -25.25 -6.19 19.64
C ALA A 282 -25.38 -6.87 18.28
N ALA A 283 -24.25 -7.33 17.76
CA ALA A 283 -24.26 -8.47 16.86
C ALA A 283 -24.86 -9.67 17.61
N SER A 284 -25.77 -10.38 16.96
CA SER A 284 -25.67 -11.82 16.74
C SER A 284 -26.96 -12.34 16.13
N GLY A 285 -26.84 -12.95 14.95
CA GLY A 285 -27.69 -14.08 14.68
C GLY A 285 -27.27 -15.21 15.59
N GLU A 286 -28.23 -15.87 16.23
CA GLU A 286 -28.18 -17.32 16.48
C GLU A 286 -29.60 -17.78 16.83
N LYS A 287 -30.31 -18.35 15.85
CA LYS A 287 -31.39 -19.30 16.13
C LYS A 287 -30.72 -20.65 16.39
N ALA A 288 -30.48 -21.01 17.64
CA ALA A 288 -30.33 -22.40 18.05
C ALA A 288 -30.41 -22.57 19.57
N ALA A 289 -31.21 -23.57 19.97
CA ALA A 289 -31.19 -24.30 21.24
C ALA A 289 -31.65 -23.59 22.52
N ASP A 290 -32.93 -23.75 22.84
CA ASP A 290 -33.40 -23.88 24.23
C ASP A 290 -34.14 -25.22 24.39
N GLU A 291 -33.35 -26.28 24.63
CA GLU A 291 -33.80 -27.53 25.25
C GLU A 291 -32.64 -28.02 26.11
N SER A 292 -32.61 -27.61 27.38
CA SER A 292 -31.94 -28.33 28.48
C SER A 292 -31.88 -27.44 29.72
N LYS A 293 -32.93 -27.49 30.55
CA LYS A 293 -32.85 -27.29 32.01
C LYS A 293 -34.17 -27.67 32.68
N ALA A 294 -34.46 -28.96 32.66
CA ALA A 294 -35.44 -29.59 33.53
C ALA A 294 -34.91 -30.94 33.99
N ASP A 295 -33.73 -30.96 34.63
CA ASP A 295 -33.34 -32.08 35.50
C ASP A 295 -32.17 -31.68 36.40
N GLN A 296 -32.48 -31.05 37.54
CA GLN A 296 -31.58 -30.93 38.71
C GLN A 296 -32.37 -30.27 39.85
N ALA A 297 -33.45 -30.93 40.27
CA ALA A 297 -34.17 -30.59 41.49
C ALA A 297 -34.76 -31.85 42.13
N GLU A 298 -34.03 -32.97 42.14
CA GLU A 298 -34.48 -34.14 42.91
C GLU A 298 -33.35 -35.12 43.28
N THR A 299 -32.28 -34.65 43.93
CA THR A 299 -31.40 -35.55 44.72
C THR A 299 -30.76 -34.79 45.87
N GLU A 300 -31.58 -34.37 46.84
CA GLU A 300 -31.09 -33.98 48.16
C GLU A 300 -32.16 -34.22 49.23
N LYS A 301 -32.70 -35.45 49.27
CA LYS A 301 -33.50 -35.94 50.41
C LYS A 301 -33.66 -37.46 50.45
N LYS A 302 -32.57 -38.18 50.74
CA LYS A 302 -32.58 -39.50 51.43
C LYS A 302 -31.15 -40.02 51.63
N ALA A 303 -30.54 -39.53 52.71
CA ALA A 303 -29.44 -40.22 53.39
C ALA A 303 -29.72 -40.09 54.90
N GLU A 304 -30.80 -40.74 55.34
CA GLU A 304 -31.02 -41.35 56.65
C GLU A 304 -32.20 -42.33 56.55
#